data_AF-A0A3M2TMP9-F1
#
_entry.id   AF-A0A3M2TMP9-F1
#
_cell.length_a   1.000
_cell.length_b   1.000
_cell.length_c   1.000
_cell.angle_alpha   90.00
_cell.angle_beta   90.00
_cell.angle_gamma   90.00
#
_symmetry.space_group_name_H-M   'P 1'
#
loop_
_entity.id
_entity.type
_entity.pdbx_description
1 polymer ?
#
loop_
_entity_poly.entity_id
_entity_poly.type
_entity_poly.pdbx_seq_one_letter_code
_entity_poly.pdbx_strand_id
1 'polypeptide(L)'
;GAVDSYARARLAGHPVIGLLVGKAMSGAFLAHGYQANRLIALRDPGVMVHAMGKASAARVTQRSVDDLEKLAASIAPMAYDIDSYASLGLLWETLSVSQIEQPAVDDLTQVRQVL
;
A
#
# COMPACT_ATOMS: atom_id res chain seq x y z
N GLY A 1 -19.78 0.86 9.42
CA GLY A 1 -18.34 1.11 9.70
C GLY A 1 -17.67 1.61 8.43
N ALA A 2 -16.44 2.13 8.49
CA ALA A 2 -15.77 2.72 7.31
C ALA A 2 -15.69 1.78 6.10
N VAL A 3 -15.35 0.49 6.34
CA VAL A 3 -15.35 -0.56 5.30
C VAL A 3 -16.69 -0.65 4.57
N ASP A 4 -17.79 -0.76 5.32
CA ASP A 4 -19.15 -0.85 4.77
C ASP A 4 -19.51 0.39 3.94
N SER A 5 -19.17 1.59 4.42
CA SER A 5 -19.43 2.83 3.69
C SER A 5 -18.72 2.87 2.34
N TYR A 6 -17.41 2.54 2.28
CA TYR A 6 -16.68 2.48 1.02
C TYR A 6 -17.20 1.38 0.09
N ALA A 7 -17.52 0.20 0.64
CA ALA A 7 -18.04 -0.91 -0.15
C ALA A 7 -19.41 -0.55 -0.78
N ARG A 8 -20.33 0.04 -0.01
CA ARG A 8 -21.63 0.49 -0.53
C ARG A 8 -21.48 1.59 -1.58
N ALA A 9 -20.58 2.56 -1.37
CA ALA A 9 -20.30 3.58 -2.38
C ALA A 9 -19.82 2.94 -3.69
N ARG A 10 -18.83 2.04 -3.62
CA ARG A 10 -18.32 1.30 -4.79
C ARG A 10 -19.40 0.48 -5.49
N LEU A 11 -20.23 -0.24 -4.73
CA LEU A 11 -21.32 -1.06 -5.28
C LEU A 11 -22.47 -0.21 -5.88
N ALA A 12 -22.65 1.01 -5.39
CA ALA A 12 -23.59 1.98 -5.95
C ALA A 12 -23.06 2.70 -7.21
N GLY A 13 -21.88 2.31 -7.71
CA GLY A 13 -21.29 2.86 -8.93
C GLY A 13 -20.35 4.05 -8.71
N HIS A 14 -20.07 4.44 -7.46
CA HIS A 14 -19.06 5.47 -7.21
C HIS A 14 -17.66 4.91 -7.49
N PRO A 15 -16.82 5.59 -8.30
CA PRO A 15 -15.44 5.21 -8.48
C PRO A 15 -14.65 5.55 -7.21
N VAL A 16 -14.06 4.54 -6.58
CA VAL A 16 -13.19 4.68 -5.41
C VAL A 16 -11.76 4.33 -5.84
N ILE A 17 -10.84 5.26 -5.67
CA ILE A 17 -9.41 5.06 -5.95
C ILE A 17 -8.65 5.18 -4.63
N GLY A 18 -7.78 4.20 -4.35
CA GLY A 18 -6.87 4.26 -3.21
C GLY A 18 -5.47 4.63 -3.68
N LEU A 19 -4.97 5.80 -3.28
CA LEU A 19 -3.61 6.25 -3.55
C LEU A 19 -2.72 6.01 -2.31
N LEU A 20 -1.75 5.10 -2.44
CA LEU A 20 -0.83 4.75 -1.38
C LEU A 20 0.39 5.68 -1.44
N VAL A 21 0.42 6.67 -0.55
CA VAL A 21 1.51 7.65 -0.41
C VAL A 21 2.39 7.40 0.82
N GLY A 22 2.17 6.28 1.52
CA GLY A 22 2.91 5.93 2.73
C GLY A 22 2.53 4.54 3.24
N LYS A 23 2.54 4.35 4.57
CA LYS A 23 2.25 3.06 5.21
C LYS A 23 0.76 2.72 5.17
N ALA A 24 0.42 1.57 4.60
CA ALA A 24 -0.93 1.01 4.55
C ALA A 24 -0.97 -0.34 5.28
N MET A 25 -1.31 -0.29 6.58
CA MET A 25 -1.11 -1.41 7.48
C MET A 25 -2.42 -2.00 8.00
N SER A 26 -2.56 -3.33 7.92
CA SER A 26 -3.56 -4.10 8.68
C SER A 26 -5.00 -3.57 8.55
N GLY A 27 -5.74 -3.57 9.67
CA GLY A 27 -7.10 -3.04 9.78
C GLY A 27 -7.26 -1.58 9.36
N ALA A 28 -6.22 -0.75 9.46
CA ALA A 28 -6.29 0.64 9.00
C ALA A 28 -6.45 0.69 7.48
N PHE A 29 -5.67 -0.09 6.73
CA PHE A 29 -5.80 -0.17 5.27
C PHE A 29 -7.10 -0.85 4.84
N LEU A 30 -7.54 -1.89 5.55
CA LEU A 30 -8.84 -2.51 5.30
C LEU A 30 -10.00 -1.51 5.44
N ALA A 31 -9.95 -0.67 6.47
CA ALA A 31 -10.96 0.36 6.73
C ALA A 31 -10.89 1.54 5.75
N HIS A 32 -9.71 1.90 5.27
CA HIS A 32 -9.46 3.07 4.45
C HIS A 32 -8.46 2.75 3.33
N GLY A 33 -8.99 2.33 2.18
CA GLY A 33 -8.20 2.07 0.96
C GLY A 33 -8.56 0.75 0.29
N TYR A 34 -8.60 -0.37 1.02
CA TYR A 34 -8.76 -1.71 0.42
C TYR A 34 -10.17 -2.00 -0.15
N GLN A 35 -11.09 -1.05 -0.05
CA GLN A 35 -12.39 -1.11 -0.74
C GLN A 35 -12.39 -0.38 -2.08
N ALA A 36 -11.24 0.10 -2.55
CA ALA A 36 -11.12 0.81 -3.82
C ALA A 36 -11.38 -0.10 -5.04
N ASN A 37 -11.89 0.50 -6.13
CA ASN A 37 -11.94 -0.12 -7.44
C ASN A 37 -10.52 -0.33 -8.00
N ARG A 38 -9.62 0.62 -7.75
CA ARG A 38 -8.23 0.61 -8.21
C ARG A 38 -7.32 1.12 -7.09
N LEU A 39 -6.18 0.46 -6.93
CA LEU A 39 -5.11 0.88 -6.03
C LEU A 39 -3.93 1.38 -6.87
N ILE A 40 -3.45 2.57 -6.55
CA ILE A 40 -2.23 3.17 -7.13
C ILE A 40 -1.26 3.37 -5.97
N ALA A 41 0.02 3.12 -6.19
CA ALA A 41 1.04 3.36 -5.17
C ALA A 41 2.19 4.21 -5.68
N LEU A 42 2.73 5.07 -4.82
CA LEU A 42 4.00 5.73 -5.10
C LEU A 42 5.15 4.74 -4.86
N ARG A 43 6.13 4.72 -5.77
CA ARG A 43 7.36 3.93 -5.65
C ARG A 43 8.35 4.66 -4.77
N ASP A 44 8.24 4.44 -3.47
CA ASP A 44 9.14 5.00 -2.46
C ASP A 44 9.33 4.01 -1.30
N PRO A 45 10.53 3.92 -0.68
CA PRO A 45 10.78 3.01 0.45
C PRO A 45 9.87 3.22 1.67
N GLY A 46 9.30 4.41 1.85
CA GLY A 46 8.33 4.74 2.89
C GLY A 46 6.91 4.20 2.61
N VAL A 47 6.62 3.80 1.37
CA VAL A 47 5.35 3.20 0.97
C VAL A 47 5.42 1.70 1.20
N MET A 48 4.64 1.22 2.17
CA MET A 48 4.66 -0.16 2.60
C MET A 48 3.25 -0.68 2.83
N VAL A 49 2.99 -1.92 2.41
CA VAL A 49 1.71 -2.61 2.64
C VAL A 49 1.97 -3.89 3.39
N HIS A 50 1.39 -4.06 4.58
CA HIS A 50 1.51 -5.31 5.32
C HIS A 50 0.44 -5.49 6.40
N ALA A 51 0.21 -6.73 6.86
CA ALA A 51 -0.79 -7.03 7.89
C ALA A 51 -0.40 -6.58 9.31
N MET A 52 0.89 -6.32 9.55
CA MET A 52 1.42 -5.89 10.86
C MET A 52 2.84 -5.35 10.70
N GLY A 53 3.30 -4.52 11.64
CA GLY A 53 4.67 -3.98 11.64
C GLY A 53 5.73 -5.05 11.94
N LYS A 54 6.97 -4.83 11.47
CA LYS A 54 8.09 -5.78 11.56
C LYS A 54 8.34 -6.29 12.98
N ALA A 55 8.37 -5.39 13.97
CA ALA A 55 8.59 -5.75 15.38
C ALA A 55 7.48 -6.65 15.95
N SER A 56 6.22 -6.40 15.59
CA SER A 56 5.08 -7.24 15.98
C SER A 56 5.16 -8.61 15.30
N ALA A 57 5.47 -8.65 14.01
CA ALA A 57 5.62 -9.89 13.25
C ALA A 57 6.74 -10.77 13.82
N ALA A 58 7.91 -10.17 14.08
CA ALA A 58 9.06 -10.83 14.69
C ALA A 58 8.68 -11.46 16.05
N ARG A 59 8.02 -10.70 16.91
CA ARG A 59 7.55 -11.18 18.23
C ARG A 59 6.59 -12.36 18.11
N VAL A 60 5.55 -12.26 17.26
CA VAL A 60 4.53 -13.32 17.11
C VAL A 60 5.12 -14.58 16.48
N THR A 61 6.05 -14.43 15.55
CA THR A 61 6.67 -15.54 14.83
C THR A 61 7.92 -16.12 15.52
N GLN A 62 8.27 -15.59 16.71
CA GLN A 62 9.45 -15.97 17.49
C GLN A 62 10.76 -15.90 16.68
N ARG A 63 10.90 -14.83 15.88
CA ARG A 63 12.08 -14.55 15.05
C ARG A 63 12.68 -13.19 15.41
N SER A 64 13.92 -12.96 15.03
CA SER A 64 14.47 -11.60 15.01
C SER A 64 13.85 -10.79 13.85
N VAL A 65 13.96 -9.45 13.91
CA VAL A 65 13.56 -8.60 12.78
C VAL A 65 14.42 -8.91 11.55
N ASP A 66 15.73 -9.07 11.74
CA ASP A 66 16.68 -9.37 10.67
C ASP A 66 16.35 -10.69 9.95
N ASP A 67 15.97 -11.75 10.70
CA ASP A 67 15.58 -13.02 10.10
C ASP A 67 14.27 -12.89 9.31
N LEU A 68 13.35 -12.03 9.78
CA LEU A 68 12.11 -11.75 9.07
C LEU A 68 12.37 -10.98 7.77
N GLU A 69 13.31 -10.04 7.77
CA GLU A 69 13.73 -9.31 6.57
C GLU A 69 14.41 -10.21 5.54
N LYS A 70 15.29 -11.12 5.98
CA LYS A 70 15.89 -12.14 5.10
C LYS A 70 14.84 -13.04 4.47
N LEU A 71 13.85 -13.46 5.25
CA LEU A 71 12.76 -14.31 4.75
C LEU A 71 11.88 -13.54 3.75
N ALA A 72 11.52 -12.30 4.09
CA ALA A 72 10.75 -11.39 3.23
C ALA A 72 11.40 -11.18 1.86
N ALA A 73 12.72 -11.08 1.79
CA ALA A 73 13.45 -10.92 0.52
C ALA A 73 13.24 -12.08 -0.47
N SER A 74 12.82 -13.25 0.01
CA SER A 74 12.58 -14.44 -0.82
C SER A 74 11.09 -14.80 -0.99
N ILE A 75 10.20 -14.19 -0.20
CA ILE A 75 8.77 -14.51 -0.16
C ILE A 75 7.98 -13.21 -0.31
N ALA A 76 7.61 -12.86 -1.55
CA ALA A 76 6.98 -11.58 -1.87
C ALA A 76 5.75 -11.23 -1.01
N PRO A 77 4.82 -12.16 -0.67
CA PRO A 77 3.70 -11.85 0.23
C PRO A 77 4.08 -11.48 1.67
N MET A 78 5.31 -11.79 2.10
CA MET A 78 5.84 -11.43 3.43
C MET A 78 6.69 -10.16 3.42
N ALA A 79 6.98 -9.63 2.23
CA ALA A 79 7.77 -8.44 2.07
C ALA A 79 6.96 -7.17 2.36
N TYR A 80 7.67 -6.13 2.78
CA TYR A 80 7.06 -4.85 3.19
C TYR A 80 7.12 -3.80 2.08
N ASP A 81 8.06 -3.92 1.15
CA ASP A 81 8.25 -2.95 0.07
C ASP A 81 7.13 -3.04 -0.98
N ILE A 82 6.94 -1.92 -1.66
CA ILE A 82 5.85 -1.77 -2.62
C ILE A 82 6.07 -2.58 -3.91
N ASP A 83 7.31 -2.91 -4.26
CA ASP A 83 7.62 -3.68 -5.46
C ASP A 83 7.19 -5.14 -5.32
N SER A 84 7.48 -5.73 -4.15
CA SER A 84 6.97 -7.05 -3.79
C SER A 84 5.45 -7.07 -3.76
N TYR A 85 4.81 -6.03 -3.21
CA TYR A 85 3.35 -5.92 -3.24
C TYR A 85 2.79 -5.76 -4.66
N ALA A 86 3.47 -5.01 -5.54
CA ALA A 86 3.11 -4.88 -6.94
C ALA A 86 3.19 -6.23 -7.67
N SER A 87 4.18 -7.07 -7.34
CA SER A 87 4.33 -8.41 -7.93
C SER A 87 3.14 -9.35 -7.65
N LEU A 88 2.32 -9.03 -6.64
CA LEU A 88 1.10 -9.79 -6.31
C LEU A 88 -0.09 -9.45 -7.23
N GLY A 89 0.03 -8.46 -8.11
CA GLY A 89 -1.03 -8.05 -9.03
C GLY A 89 -2.21 -7.32 -8.37
N LEU A 90 -2.01 -6.77 -7.18
CA LEU A 90 -3.04 -6.08 -6.39
C LEU A 90 -3.08 -4.56 -6.65
N LEU A 91 -2.03 -4.01 -7.25
CA LEU A 91 -1.97 -2.62 -7.69
C LEU A 91 -2.37 -2.53 -9.16
N TRP A 92 -3.16 -1.51 -9.49
CA TRP A 92 -3.47 -1.17 -10.86
C TRP A 92 -2.28 -0.46 -11.53
N GLU A 93 -1.62 0.44 -10.80
CA GLU A 93 -0.45 1.16 -11.29
C GLU A 93 0.49 1.56 -10.14
N THR A 94 1.75 1.82 -10.49
CA THR A 94 2.77 2.36 -9.58
C THR A 94 3.43 3.56 -10.23
N LEU A 95 3.65 4.64 -9.48
CA LEU A 95 4.22 5.89 -9.99
C LEU A 95 5.49 6.26 -9.21
N SER A 96 6.53 6.66 -9.92
CA SER A 96 7.70 7.30 -9.29
C SER A 96 7.51 8.81 -9.28
N VAL A 97 7.79 9.45 -8.15
CA VAL A 97 7.74 10.91 -7.98
C VAL A 97 9.11 11.43 -7.57
N SER A 98 9.38 12.71 -7.86
CA SER A 98 10.63 13.36 -7.50
C SER A 98 10.72 13.68 -6.01
N GLN A 99 9.62 14.11 -5.39
CA GLN A 99 9.54 14.46 -3.96
C GLN A 99 8.25 13.93 -3.33
N ILE A 100 8.34 12.88 -2.54
CA ILE A 100 7.13 12.27 -1.94
C ILE A 100 6.53 13.11 -0.80
N GLU A 101 7.37 13.69 0.06
CA GLU A 101 6.93 14.46 1.24
C GLU A 101 6.30 15.80 0.86
N GLN A 102 6.82 16.44 -0.19
CA GLN A 102 6.34 17.71 -0.72
C GLN A 102 6.37 17.64 -2.25
N PRO A 103 5.31 17.15 -2.90
CA PRO A 103 5.32 16.90 -4.34
C PRO A 103 5.49 18.19 -5.12
N ALA A 104 6.40 18.15 -6.09
CA ALA A 104 6.57 19.23 -7.05
C ALA A 104 5.33 19.32 -7.96
N VAL A 105 5.22 20.42 -8.71
CA VAL A 105 4.12 20.64 -9.67
C VAL A 105 4.04 19.50 -10.69
N ASP A 106 5.18 18.98 -11.13
CA ASP A 106 5.25 17.88 -12.09
C ASP A 106 4.76 16.56 -11.47
N ASP A 107 5.14 16.26 -10.22
CA ASP A 107 4.64 15.09 -9.48
C ASP A 107 3.12 15.14 -9.34
N LEU A 108 2.57 16.30 -8.95
CA LEU A 108 1.12 16.50 -8.85
C LEU A 108 0.43 16.32 -10.21
N THR A 109 1.06 16.77 -11.29
CA THR A 109 0.52 16.64 -12.65
C THR A 109 0.48 15.17 -13.06
N GLN A 110 1.56 14.43 -12.85
CA GLN A 110 1.64 13.01 -13.17
C GLN A 110 0.61 12.19 -12.36
N VAL A 111 0.52 12.42 -11.05
CA VAL A 111 -0.46 11.72 -10.19
C VAL A 111 -1.90 12.01 -10.66
N ARG A 112 -2.22 13.28 -10.98
CA ARG A 112 -3.57 13.65 -11.46
C ARG A 112 -3.95 13.05 -12.81
N GLN A 113 -2.98 12.74 -13.67
CA GLN A 113 -3.26 12.11 -14.96
C GLN A 113 -3.68 10.64 -14.83
N VAL A 114 -3.34 10.01 -13.71
CA VAL A 114 -3.54 8.58 -13.44
C VAL A 114 -4.78 8.33 -12.56
N LEU A 115 -5.29 9.37 -11.88
CA LEU A 115 -6.55 9.37 -11.12
C LEU A 115 -7.77 9.52 -12.05
#